data_AF-A0A645IMC2-F1
#
_entry.id   AF-A0A645IMC2-F1
#
_cell.length_a   1.000
_cell.length_b   1.000
_cell.length_c   1.000
_cell.angle_alpha   90.00
_cell.angle_beta   90.00
_cell.angle_gamma   90.00
#
_symmetry.space_group_name_H-M   'P 1'
#
loop_
_entity.id
_entity.type
_entity.pdbx_description
1 polymer ?
#
loop_
_entity_poly.entity_id
_entity_poly.type
_entity_poly.pdbx_seq_one_letter_code
_entity_poly.pdbx_strand_id
1 'polypeptide(L)'
;MIANSEVEDVILKAVSGEEIGTLFLAERHIQKNRARWIILARASGTVRVDSGAKAAVLGKNSLLPAGIVDVEGSFDRGDVVKLECDGKIFAKGITDYTSEELMKIKGVHTHQIENVLGYSNYNNVIKKENIGILEELN
;
A
#
# COMPACT_ATOMS: atom_id res chain seq x y z
N MET A 1 10.84 -14.53 20.25
CA MET A 1 11.57 -14.90 21.49
C MET A 1 13.04 -14.63 21.26
N ILE A 2 13.76 -14.22 22.30
CA ILE A 2 15.23 -14.16 22.32
C ILE A 2 15.70 -15.12 23.42
N ALA A 3 16.58 -16.06 23.11
CA ALA A 3 17.12 -17.02 24.08
C ALA A 3 18.62 -17.24 23.82
N ASN A 4 19.37 -17.61 24.87
CA ASN A 4 20.80 -17.90 24.77
C ASN A 4 21.01 -19.25 24.05
N SER A 5 21.90 -19.28 23.05
CA SER A 5 22.24 -20.47 22.28
C SER A 5 22.95 -21.56 23.08
N GLU A 6 23.56 -21.22 24.22
CA GLU A 6 24.27 -22.19 25.09
C GLU A 6 23.31 -23.07 25.90
N VAL A 7 22.00 -22.76 25.91
CA VAL A 7 20.99 -23.60 26.55
C VAL A 7 20.82 -24.88 25.74
N GLU A 8 21.04 -26.02 26.38
CA GLU A 8 20.85 -27.32 25.74
C GLU A 8 19.41 -27.47 25.24
N ASP A 9 19.24 -27.97 24.01
CA ASP A 9 17.97 -28.12 23.32
C ASP A 9 17.11 -26.85 23.22
N VAL A 10 17.74 -25.66 23.20
CA VAL A 10 17.05 -24.36 23.19
C VAL A 10 15.96 -24.25 22.12
N ILE A 11 16.16 -24.82 20.93
CA ILE A 11 15.15 -24.77 19.85
C ILE A 11 13.93 -25.64 20.21
N LEU A 12 14.14 -26.84 20.74
CA LEU A 12 13.05 -27.75 21.11
C LEU A 12 12.25 -27.16 22.28
N LYS A 13 12.94 -26.61 23.28
CA LYS A 13 12.34 -25.91 24.43
C LYS A 13 11.56 -24.66 24.01
N ALA A 14 12.06 -23.92 23.02
CA ALA A 14 11.36 -22.76 22.46
C ALA A 14 10.04 -23.16 21.80
N VAL A 15 10.07 -24.24 21.03
CA VAL A 15 8.91 -24.74 20.28
C VAL A 15 7.89 -25.41 21.21
N SER A 16 8.33 -26.06 22.29
CA SER A 16 7.44 -26.64 23.32
C SER A 16 6.73 -25.58 24.18
N GLY A 17 7.15 -24.32 24.09
CA GLY A 17 6.57 -23.21 24.85
C GLY A 17 7.12 -23.08 26.27
N GLU A 18 8.29 -23.68 26.55
CA GLU A 18 8.98 -23.48 27.82
C GLU A 18 9.44 -22.02 27.97
N GLU A 19 9.40 -21.51 29.20
CA GLU A 19 9.84 -20.14 29.51
C GLU A 19 11.37 -20.05 29.53
N ILE A 20 11.96 -20.00 28.34
CA ILE A 20 13.39 -19.78 28.13
C ILE A 20 13.66 -18.40 27.49
N GLY A 21 14.52 -17.61 28.12
CA GLY A 21 14.87 -16.28 27.63
C GLY A 21 13.70 -15.28 27.73
N THR A 22 13.47 -14.49 26.68
CA THR A 22 12.44 -13.45 26.63
C THR A 22 11.50 -13.66 25.45
N LEU A 23 10.23 -13.96 25.75
CA LEU A 23 9.18 -14.08 24.74
C LEU A 23 8.58 -12.71 24.43
N PHE A 24 8.62 -12.32 23.16
CA PHE A 24 7.89 -11.17 22.64
C PHE A 24 6.63 -11.70 21.96
N LEU A 25 5.48 -11.43 22.55
CA LEU A 25 4.20 -11.81 21.96
C LEU A 25 3.91 -10.92 20.75
N ALA A 26 3.54 -11.54 19.63
CA ALA A 26 3.10 -10.79 18.45
C ALA A 26 1.79 -10.06 18.76
N GLU A 27 1.73 -8.77 18.46
CA GLU A 27 0.47 -8.04 18.46
C GLU A 27 -0.48 -8.64 17.41
N ARG A 28 -1.74 -8.89 17.79
CA ARG A 28 -2.73 -9.59 16.96
C ARG A 28 -3.14 -8.85 15.67
N HIS A 29 -2.67 -7.62 15.45
CA HIS A 29 -3.05 -6.79 14.29
C HIS A 29 -2.14 -7.05 13.07
N ILE A 30 -2.23 -8.26 12.49
CA ILE A 30 -1.46 -8.66 11.30
C ILE A 30 -1.76 -7.76 10.08
N GLN A 31 -2.96 -7.16 9.99
CA GLN A 31 -3.29 -6.22 8.89
C GLN A 31 -2.38 -4.98 8.85
N LYS A 32 -1.81 -4.55 9.99
CA LYS A 32 -0.88 -3.41 10.03
C LYS A 32 0.42 -3.70 9.27
N ASN A 33 0.84 -4.96 9.12
CA ASN A 33 2.15 -5.27 8.52
C ASN A 33 2.23 -4.89 7.04
N ARG A 34 1.18 -5.14 6.25
CA ARG A 34 1.18 -4.81 4.82
C ARG A 34 1.15 -3.30 4.61
N ALA A 35 0.21 -2.60 5.24
CA ALA A 35 0.11 -1.15 5.16
C ALA A 35 1.40 -0.47 5.65
N ARG A 36 1.98 -0.94 6.76
CA ARG A 36 3.26 -0.44 7.30
C ARG A 36 4.42 -0.66 6.33
N TRP A 37 4.51 -1.84 5.71
CA TRP A 37 5.52 -2.10 4.67
C TRP A 37 5.38 -1.14 3.49
N ILE A 38 4.16 -0.92 2.99
CA ILE A 38 3.89 0.01 1.89
C ILE A 38 4.32 1.44 2.27
N ILE A 39 4.02 1.88 3.49
CA ILE A 39 4.40 3.21 3.95
C ILE A 39 5.92 3.37 4.06
N LEU A 40 6.64 2.34 4.50
CA LEU A 40 8.10 2.38 4.64
C LEU A 40 8.83 2.21 3.30
N ALA A 41 8.22 1.55 2.33
CA ALA A 41 8.81 1.33 1.02
C ALA A 41 9.18 2.65 0.30
N ARG A 42 10.28 2.63 -0.46
CA ARG A 42 10.64 3.75 -1.35
C ARG A 42 9.56 3.87 -2.42
N ALA A 43 9.12 5.10 -2.67
CA ALA A 43 8.15 5.36 -3.74
C ALA A 43 8.86 5.75 -5.04
N SER A 44 8.37 5.22 -6.17
CA SER A 44 8.89 5.50 -7.52
C SER A 44 8.27 6.75 -8.15
N GLY A 45 7.12 7.21 -7.64
CA GLY A 45 6.46 8.41 -8.13
C GLY A 45 5.35 8.91 -7.20
N THR A 46 4.59 9.89 -7.70
CA THR A 46 3.47 10.53 -7.00
C THR A 46 2.24 10.54 -7.89
N VAL A 47 1.12 10.09 -7.36
CA VAL A 47 -0.21 10.23 -7.96
C VAL A 47 -0.95 11.30 -7.17
N ARG A 48 -1.28 12.40 -7.84
CA ARG A 48 -2.07 13.49 -7.27
C ARG A 48 -3.54 13.19 -7.48
N VAL A 49 -4.33 13.38 -6.43
CA VAL A 49 -5.76 13.09 -6.42
C VAL A 49 -6.57 14.29 -5.98
N ASP A 50 -7.85 14.32 -6.35
CA ASP A 50 -8.79 15.31 -5.84
C ASP A 50 -9.24 15.00 -4.39
N SER A 51 -9.98 15.94 -3.80
CA SER A 51 -10.48 15.82 -2.43
C SER A 51 -11.46 14.66 -2.24
N GLY A 52 -12.23 14.29 -3.27
CA GLY A 52 -13.15 13.17 -3.24
C GLY A 52 -12.43 11.83 -3.20
N ALA A 53 -11.39 11.66 -4.01
CA ALA A 53 -10.51 10.49 -3.97
C ALA A 53 -9.74 10.39 -2.67
N LYS A 54 -9.22 11.51 -2.13
CA LYS A 54 -8.62 11.53 -0.78
C LYS A 54 -9.62 11.02 0.26
N ALA A 55 -10.84 11.56 0.28
CA ALA A 55 -11.88 11.14 1.23
C ALA A 55 -12.23 9.66 1.07
N ALA A 56 -12.33 9.16 -0.17
CA ALA A 56 -12.59 7.75 -0.46
C ALA A 56 -11.48 6.85 0.09
N VAL A 57 -10.21 7.19 -0.16
CA VAL A 57 -9.05 6.43 0.32
C VAL A 57 -8.97 6.44 1.85
N LEU A 58 -9.18 7.59 2.50
CA LEU A 58 -9.24 7.68 3.96
C LEU A 58 -10.41 6.87 4.53
N GLY A 59 -11.53 6.80 3.82
CA GLY A 59 -12.67 5.92 4.08
C GLY A 59 -12.44 4.44 3.73
N LYS A 60 -11.19 4.02 3.51
CA LYS A 60 -10.79 2.63 3.18
C LYS A 60 -11.38 2.09 1.88
N ASN A 61 -11.60 2.96 0.89
CA ASN A 61 -11.95 2.55 -0.47
C ASN A 61 -10.71 2.52 -1.38
N SER A 62 -10.84 1.83 -2.51
CA SER A 62 -9.83 1.80 -3.55
C SER A 62 -9.72 3.15 -4.26
N LEU A 63 -8.54 3.46 -4.79
CA LEU A 63 -8.35 4.61 -5.68
C LEU A 63 -8.87 4.26 -7.08
N LEU A 64 -9.76 5.09 -7.60
CA LEU A 64 -10.28 5.01 -8.96
C LEU A 64 -9.60 6.04 -9.87
N PRO A 65 -9.52 5.81 -11.19
CA PRO A 65 -8.90 6.75 -12.13
C PRO A 65 -9.62 8.10 -12.17
N ALA A 66 -10.94 8.12 -11.96
CA ALA A 66 -11.78 9.30 -12.02
C ALA A 66 -11.33 10.43 -11.07
N GLY A 67 -10.71 10.08 -9.93
CA GLY A 67 -10.25 11.08 -8.96
C GLY A 67 -8.76 11.39 -9.03
N ILE A 68 -8.05 10.93 -10.07
CA ILE A 68 -6.65 11.27 -10.32
C ILE A 68 -6.59 12.58 -11.12
N VAL A 69 -5.86 13.56 -10.59
CA VAL A 69 -5.68 14.86 -11.25
C VAL A 69 -4.36 14.92 -12.02
N ASP A 70 -3.33 14.25 -11.51
CA ASP A 70 -2.00 14.28 -12.12
C ASP A 70 -1.10 13.12 -11.69
N VAL A 71 -0.05 12.87 -12.47
CA VAL A 71 0.92 11.80 -12.23
C VAL A 71 2.33 12.34 -12.44
N GLU A 72 3.21 12.13 -11.48
CA GLU A 72 4.62 12.53 -11.53
C GLU A 72 5.55 11.34 -11.30
N GLY A 73 6.64 11.30 -12.07
CA GLY A 73 7.64 10.24 -12.04
C GLY A 73 7.39 9.17 -13.10
N SER A 74 8.25 8.15 -13.10
CA SER A 74 8.16 6.99 -13.98
C SER A 74 8.14 5.74 -13.11
N PHE A 75 7.11 4.92 -13.29
CA PHE A 75 6.89 3.73 -12.48
C PHE A 75 6.06 2.70 -13.24
N ASP A 76 6.25 1.45 -12.87
CA ASP A 76 5.57 0.30 -13.47
C ASP A 76 4.48 -0.25 -12.55
N ARG A 77 3.71 -1.21 -13.06
CA ARG A 77 2.72 -1.94 -12.27
C ARG A 77 3.42 -2.69 -11.14
N GLY A 78 2.86 -2.62 -9.93
CA GLY A 78 3.45 -3.21 -8.73
C GLY A 78 4.40 -2.29 -7.98
N ASP A 79 4.73 -1.11 -8.52
CA ASP A 79 5.53 -0.13 -7.81
C ASP A 79 4.72 0.59 -6.73
N VAL A 80 5.43 1.06 -5.70
CA VAL A 80 4.87 1.92 -4.66
C VAL A 80 4.89 3.38 -5.13
N VAL A 81 3.75 4.04 -5.04
CA VAL A 81 3.58 5.47 -5.34
C VAL A 81 3.06 6.22 -4.12
N LYS A 82 3.40 7.50 -4.03
CA LYS A 82 2.79 8.42 -3.05
C LYS A 82 1.43 8.87 -3.54
N LEU A 83 0.48 9.02 -2.61
CA LEU A 83 -0.80 9.67 -2.87
C LEU A 83 -0.79 11.07 -2.25
N GLU A 84 -0.95 12.08 -3.10
CA GLU A 84 -0.92 13.49 -2.74
C GLU A 84 -2.28 14.14 -2.99
N CYS A 85 -2.69 15.03 -2.09
CA CYS A 85 -3.82 15.93 -2.31
C CYS A 85 -3.46 17.27 -1.67
N ASP A 86 -3.67 18.36 -2.41
CA ASP A 86 -3.36 19.73 -1.97
C ASP A 86 -1.91 19.91 -1.48
N GLY A 87 -0.95 19.28 -2.17
CA GLY A 87 0.48 19.35 -1.84
C GLY A 87 0.90 18.57 -0.60
N LYS A 88 0.00 17.79 0.03
CA LYS A 88 0.30 16.93 1.18
C LYS A 88 0.20 15.46 0.81
N ILE A 89 1.27 14.71 1.03
CA ILE A 89 1.24 13.24 0.96
C ILE A 89 0.45 12.70 2.14
N PHE A 90 -0.60 11.93 1.87
CA PHE A 90 -1.47 11.36 2.91
C PHE A 90 -1.46 9.83 2.94
N ALA A 91 -1.02 9.18 1.87
CA ALA A 91 -0.88 7.73 1.80
C ALA A 91 0.23 7.30 0.83
N LYS A 92 0.59 6.02 0.87
CA LYS A 92 1.31 5.33 -0.20
C LYS A 92 0.49 4.12 -0.65
N GLY A 93 0.66 3.70 -1.90
CA GLY A 93 -0.02 2.51 -2.40
C GLY A 93 0.71 1.82 -3.55
N ILE A 94 0.32 0.57 -3.82
CA ILE A 94 0.87 -0.24 -4.92
C ILE A 94 -0.03 -0.10 -6.14
N THR A 95 0.48 0.45 -7.24
CA THR A 95 -0.31 0.73 -8.45
C THR A 95 -0.51 -0.51 -9.33
N ASP A 96 -1.70 -0.67 -9.90
CA ASP A 96 -2.03 -1.69 -10.90
C ASP A 96 -1.78 -1.21 -12.35
N TYR A 97 -1.33 0.05 -12.52
CA TYR A 97 -1.07 0.69 -13.81
C TYR A 97 0.29 1.40 -13.83
N THR A 98 0.92 1.46 -15.01
CA THR A 98 2.14 2.25 -15.21
C THR A 98 1.84 3.75 -15.18
N SER A 99 2.88 4.59 -15.02
CA SER A 99 2.73 6.05 -15.09
C SER A 99 2.15 6.52 -16.44
N GLU A 100 2.56 5.88 -17.53
CA GLU A 100 2.06 6.21 -18.88
C GLU A 100 0.58 5.83 -19.07
N GLU A 101 0.17 4.69 -18.52
CA GLU A 101 -1.23 4.26 -18.54
C GLU A 101 -2.10 5.21 -17.70
N LEU A 102 -1.65 5.56 -16.49
CA LEU A 102 -2.37 6.50 -15.62
C LEU A 102 -2.50 7.89 -16.23
N MET A 103 -1.49 8.36 -16.97
CA MET A 103 -1.58 9.63 -17.70
C MET A 103 -2.68 9.63 -18.76
N LYS A 104 -3.01 8.47 -19.35
CA LYS A 104 -4.09 8.33 -20.34
C LYS A 104 -5.47 8.19 -19.70
N ILE A 105 -5.57 7.52 -18.55
CA ILE A 105 -6.85 7.22 -17.90
C ILE A 105 -7.19 8.14 -16.71
N LYS A 106 -6.34 9.11 -16.35
CA LYS A 106 -6.66 10.06 -15.28
C LYS A 106 -7.95 10.83 -15.59
N GLY A 107 -8.83 10.94 -14.60
CA GLY A 107 -10.15 11.58 -14.74
C GLY A 107 -11.19 10.74 -15.50
N VAL A 108 -10.83 9.56 -16.00
CA VAL A 108 -11.73 8.70 -16.79
C VAL A 108 -12.56 7.80 -15.86
N HIS A 109 -13.81 7.52 -16.23
CA HIS A 109 -14.62 6.54 -15.50
C HIS A 109 -14.16 5.11 -15.79
N THR A 110 -14.25 4.23 -14.80
CA THR A 110 -13.77 2.84 -14.90
C THR A 110 -14.27 2.08 -16.14
N HIS A 111 -15.51 2.29 -16.56
CA HIS A 111 -16.10 1.63 -17.75
C HIS A 111 -15.49 2.08 -19.09
N GLN A 112 -14.70 3.16 -19.10
CA GLN A 112 -14.06 3.72 -20.29
C GLN A 112 -12.58 3.34 -20.37
N ILE A 113 -12.00 2.70 -19.36
CA ILE A 113 -10.58 2.30 -19.34
C ILE A 113 -10.25 1.43 -20.56
N GLU A 114 -11.10 0.45 -20.86
CA GLU A 114 -10.92 -0.46 -21.99
C GLU A 114 -10.88 0.27 -23.33
N ASN A 115 -11.71 1.31 -23.49
CA ASN A 115 -11.72 2.13 -24.71
C ASN A 115 -10.43 2.94 -24.88
N VAL A 116 -9.77 3.32 -23.78
CA VAL A 116 -8.56 4.15 -23.80
C VAL A 116 -7.29 3.30 -23.92
N LEU A 117 -7.24 2.16 -23.23
CA LEU A 117 -6.05 1.31 -23.16
C LEU A 117 -6.10 0.09 -24.08
N GLY A 118 -7.28 -0.25 -24.63
CA GLY A 118 -7.50 -1.46 -25.42
C GLY A 118 -7.63 -2.74 -24.58
N TYR A 119 -7.63 -2.61 -23.25
CA TYR A 119 -7.86 -3.68 -22.29
C TYR A 119 -8.32 -3.09 -20.96
N SER A 120 -8.95 -3.89 -20.10
CA SER A 120 -9.21 -3.53 -18.71
C SER A 120 -8.76 -4.68 -17.80
N ASN A 121 -7.61 -4.51 -17.15
CA ASN A 121 -7.09 -5.52 -16.22
C ASN A 121 -7.68 -5.35 -14.82
N TYR A 122 -7.93 -4.10 -14.39
CA TYR A 122 -8.41 -3.80 -13.04
C TYR A 122 -9.29 -2.55 -13.02
N ASN A 123 -10.43 -2.64 -12.34
CA ASN A 123 -11.36 -1.51 -12.20
C ASN A 123 -10.83 -0.37 -11.31
N ASN A 124 -9.79 -0.64 -10.52
CA ASN A 124 -9.17 0.28 -9.57
C ASN A 124 -7.73 0.55 -9.99
N VAL A 125 -7.24 1.76 -9.72
CA VAL A 125 -5.83 2.11 -9.88
C VAL A 125 -4.98 1.54 -8.74
N ILE A 126 -5.49 1.65 -7.51
CA ILE A 126 -4.90 1.00 -6.33
C ILE A 126 -6.02 0.41 -5.50
N LYS A 127 -6.00 -0.90 -5.24
CA LYS A 127 -6.96 -1.55 -4.35
C LYS A 127 -6.76 -1.12 -2.90
N LYS A 128 -7.83 -1.01 -2.11
CA LYS A 128 -7.77 -0.59 -0.70
C LYS A 128 -6.78 -1.40 0.15
N GLU A 129 -6.61 -2.70 -0.10
CA GLU A 129 -5.68 -3.58 0.63
C GLU A 129 -4.20 -3.28 0.31
N ASN A 130 -3.97 -2.54 -0.78
CA ASN A 130 -2.67 -2.09 -1.26
C ASN A 130 -2.42 -0.61 -0.95
N ILE A 131 -3.13 -0.04 0.04
CA ILE A 131 -2.93 1.33 0.51
C ILE A 131 -2.49 1.33 1.97
N GLY A 132 -1.45 2.10 2.28
CA GLY A 132 -1.07 2.46 3.63
C GLY A 132 -1.26 3.96 3.87
N ILE A 133 -2.09 4.32 4.86
CA ILE A 133 -2.37 5.71 5.25
C ILE A 133 -1.30 6.16 6.25
N LEU A 134 -0.68 7.32 5.99
CA LEU A 134 0.44 7.83 6.81
C LEU A 134 0.03 8.21 8.23
N GLU A 135 -1.21 8.66 8.44
CA GLU A 135 -1.73 9.05 9.76
C GLU A 135 -1.98 7.85 10.69
N GLU A 136 -1.96 6.61 10.19
CA GLU A 136 -2.12 5.38 11.01
C GLU A 136 -0.83 4.88 11.67
N LEU A 137 0.28 5.62 11.53
CA LEU A 137 1.57 5.31 12.14
C LEU A 137 1.86 6.03 13.46
N ASN A 138 0.95 6.90 13.90
CA ASN A 138 1.05 7.65 15.15
C ASN A 138 0.25 6.99 16.28
#